data_AF-R5MH81-F1
#
_entry.id   AF-R5MH81-F1
#
_cell.length_a   1.000
_cell.length_b   1.000
_cell.length_c   1.000
_cell.angle_alpha   90.00
_cell.angle_beta   90.00
_cell.angle_gamma   90.00
#
_symmetry.space_group_name_H-M   'P 1'
#
loop_
_entity.id
_entity.type
_entity.pdbx_description
1 polymer ?
#
loop_
_entity_poly.entity_id
_entity_poly.type
_entity_poly.pdbx_seq_one_letter_code
_entity_poly.pdbx_strand_id
1 'polypeptide(L)'
;MDDSDVKIFKKEKRDDKFDEIGLISKMNEERGNGNIDKSKQLGSYLASIFLDKDVLLQKLRPIIGDKEYTKAESFQIKILMFFAAEYQLNSLLPNNILRNTAINALYDDIHDKAEEFYKEFSDGAEYSFYYLAVRKNDDISQNIGKCFSMLCGKGKENEEYASLGSELWSGVLEEVEEIIRRYEFVGMKK
;
A
#
# COMPACT_ATOMS: atom_id res chain seq x y z
N MET A 1 -56.62 18.47 14.20
CA MET A 1 -55.25 18.66 14.71
C MET A 1 -54.61 17.31 14.65
N ASP A 2 -53.55 17.19 13.86
CA ASP A 2 -53.03 15.96 13.29
C ASP A 2 -52.01 15.30 14.22
N ASP A 3 -52.25 14.02 14.53
CA ASP A 3 -51.35 13.11 15.25
C ASP A 3 -50.21 12.73 14.29
N SER A 4 -49.09 13.44 14.38
CA SER A 4 -47.87 13.06 13.65
C SER A 4 -46.91 12.33 14.58
N ASP A 5 -47.02 11.00 14.54
CA ASP A 5 -46.11 9.99 15.07
C ASP A 5 -44.62 10.36 14.88
N VAL A 6 -43.96 10.73 15.96
CA VAL A 6 -42.49 10.82 16.00
C VAL A 6 -41.93 9.41 16.13
N LYS A 7 -41.56 8.78 15.01
CA LYS A 7 -40.75 7.55 15.01
C LYS A 7 -39.32 7.87 15.45
N ILE A 8 -39.07 7.75 16.76
CA ILE A 8 -37.71 7.73 17.31
C ILE A 8 -37.05 6.42 16.86
N PHE A 9 -36.13 6.51 15.90
CA PHE A 9 -35.23 5.42 15.54
C PHE A 9 -34.45 4.99 16.79
N LYS A 10 -34.75 3.80 17.32
CA LYS A 10 -33.87 3.13 18.27
C LYS A 10 -32.56 2.85 17.54
N LYS A 11 -31.52 3.64 17.85
CA LYS A 11 -30.14 3.25 17.61
C LYS A 11 -29.94 1.93 18.38
N GLU A 12 -29.85 0.82 17.66
CA GLU A 12 -29.32 -0.41 18.25
C GLU A 12 -27.97 -0.07 18.85
N LYS A 13 -27.82 -0.29 20.16
CA LYS A 13 -26.53 -0.20 20.82
C LYS A 13 -25.65 -1.27 20.15
N ARG A 14 -24.61 -0.84 19.42
CA ARG A 14 -23.54 -1.76 19.04
C ARG A 14 -22.96 -2.31 20.33
N ASP A 15 -22.85 -3.62 20.42
CA ASP A 15 -22.39 -4.31 21.60
C ASP A 15 -20.85 -4.24 21.62
N ASP A 16 -20.31 -3.06 21.90
CA ASP A 16 -18.88 -2.73 21.77
C ASP A 16 -17.96 -3.65 22.59
N LYS A 17 -18.47 -4.29 23.64
CA LYS A 17 -17.71 -5.25 24.47
C LYS A 17 -17.41 -6.58 23.76
N PHE A 18 -18.25 -6.99 22.81
CA PHE A 18 -18.05 -8.25 22.09
C PHE A 18 -16.91 -8.13 21.07
N ASP A 19 -16.66 -6.92 20.56
CA ASP A 19 -15.63 -6.62 19.56
C ASP A 19 -14.22 -6.57 20.20
N GLU A 20 -14.08 -5.95 21.37
CA GLU A 20 -12.77 -5.86 22.06
C GLU A 20 -12.22 -7.23 22.49
N ILE A 21 -13.05 -8.10 23.06
CA ILE A 21 -12.62 -9.45 23.48
C ILE A 21 -12.26 -10.29 22.25
N GLY A 22 -13.01 -10.15 21.15
CA GLY A 22 -12.71 -10.78 19.88
C GLY A 22 -11.37 -10.33 19.30
N LEU A 23 -11.11 -9.02 19.32
CA LEU A 23 -9.85 -8.43 18.85
C LEU A 23 -8.65 -8.91 19.69
N ILE A 24 -8.76 -8.90 21.02
CA ILE A 24 -7.70 -9.40 21.92
C ILE A 24 -7.40 -10.87 21.65
N SER A 25 -8.45 -11.69 21.52
CA SER A 25 -8.31 -13.12 21.22
C SER A 25 -7.61 -13.32 19.88
N LYS A 26 -8.00 -12.56 18.86
CA LYS A 26 -7.36 -12.63 17.54
C LYS A 26 -5.90 -12.17 17.59
N MET A 27 -5.60 -11.08 18.29
CA MET A 27 -4.22 -10.64 18.53
C MET A 27 -3.36 -11.72 19.20
N ASN A 28 -3.92 -12.43 20.18
CA ASN A 28 -3.21 -13.51 20.87
C ASN A 28 -3.01 -14.73 19.96
N GLU A 29 -3.98 -15.07 19.13
CA GLU A 29 -3.84 -16.11 18.11
C GLU A 29 -2.72 -15.77 17.11
N GLU A 30 -2.75 -14.55 16.55
CA GLU A 30 -1.72 -14.09 15.60
C GLU A 30 -0.33 -13.95 16.24
N ARG A 31 -0.26 -13.69 17.53
CA ARG A 31 1.00 -13.73 18.27
C ARG A 31 1.46 -15.17 18.47
N GLY A 32 0.56 -16.06 18.87
CA GLY A 32 0.86 -17.47 19.14
C GLY A 32 1.30 -18.26 17.91
N ASN A 33 0.82 -17.88 16.72
CA ASN A 33 1.23 -18.49 15.45
C ASN A 33 2.43 -17.80 14.77
N GLY A 34 2.97 -16.72 15.38
CA GLY A 34 4.12 -15.96 14.88
C GLY A 34 3.83 -14.97 13.75
N ASN A 35 2.58 -14.81 13.33
CA ASN A 35 2.21 -13.89 12.25
C ASN A 35 2.52 -12.42 12.59
N ILE A 36 2.43 -12.01 13.86
CA ILE A 36 2.79 -10.63 14.26
C ILE A 36 4.26 -10.34 13.95
N ASP A 37 5.17 -11.23 14.34
CA ASP A 37 6.60 -11.05 14.10
C ASP A 37 6.93 -11.10 12.62
N LYS A 38 6.32 -12.04 11.88
CA LYS A 38 6.43 -12.12 10.41
C LYS A 38 5.96 -10.83 9.73
N SER A 39 4.83 -10.28 10.18
CA SER A 39 4.27 -9.04 9.65
C SER A 39 5.20 -7.85 9.89
N LYS A 40 5.76 -7.72 11.09
CA LYS A 40 6.75 -6.69 11.40
C LYS A 40 8.00 -6.83 10.51
N GLN A 41 8.54 -8.05 10.41
CA GLN A 41 9.72 -8.34 9.59
C GLN A 41 9.47 -8.07 8.10
N LEU A 42 8.28 -8.40 7.59
CA LEU A 42 7.86 -8.12 6.22
C LEU A 42 7.88 -6.61 5.94
N GLY A 43 7.27 -5.81 6.83
CA GLY A 43 7.27 -4.35 6.70
C GLY A 43 8.68 -3.76 6.63
N SER A 44 9.54 -4.10 7.60
CA SER A 44 10.93 -3.63 7.62
C SER A 44 11.75 -4.13 6.42
N TYR A 45 11.50 -5.36 5.95
CA TYR A 45 12.18 -5.89 4.77
C TYR A 45 11.79 -5.13 3.49
N LEU A 46 10.50 -4.86 3.29
CA LEU A 46 10.04 -4.03 2.18
C LEU A 46 10.65 -2.62 2.24
N ALA A 47 10.70 -2.01 3.42
CA ALA A 47 11.38 -0.72 3.61
C ALA A 47 12.85 -0.79 3.16
N SER A 48 13.58 -1.83 3.57
CA SER A 48 14.99 -1.99 3.17
C SER A 48 15.18 -2.07 1.66
N ILE A 49 14.26 -2.73 0.93
CA ILE A 49 14.31 -2.81 -0.53
C ILE A 49 14.07 -1.43 -1.16
N PHE A 50 13.09 -0.67 -0.67
CA PHE A 50 12.78 0.66 -1.24
C PHE A 50 13.84 1.71 -0.96
N LEU A 51 14.56 1.58 0.16
CA LEU A 51 15.61 2.50 0.56
C LEU A 51 16.96 2.16 -0.10
N ASP A 52 17.21 0.90 -0.41
CA ASP A 52 18.40 0.47 -1.15
C ASP A 52 18.23 0.76 -2.64
N LYS A 53 18.77 1.89 -3.08
CA LYS A 53 18.69 2.35 -4.46
C LYS A 53 19.23 1.33 -5.46
N ASP A 54 20.31 0.62 -5.14
CA ASP A 54 20.96 -0.28 -6.09
C ASP A 54 20.12 -1.56 -6.26
N VAL A 55 19.62 -2.12 -5.15
CA VAL A 55 18.67 -3.25 -5.19
C VAL A 55 17.40 -2.86 -5.94
N LEU A 56 16.87 -1.67 -5.64
CA LEU A 56 15.66 -1.16 -6.26
C LEU A 56 15.83 -1.01 -7.78
N LEU A 57 16.88 -0.32 -8.22
CA LEU A 57 17.17 -0.11 -9.63
C LEU A 57 17.42 -1.43 -10.36
N GLN A 58 18.14 -2.37 -9.73
CA GLN A 58 18.39 -3.69 -10.32
C GLN A 58 17.08 -4.45 -10.58
N LYS A 59 16.15 -4.44 -9.62
CA LYS A 59 14.84 -5.10 -9.75
C LYS A 59 13.94 -4.42 -10.78
N LEU A 60 13.98 -3.09 -10.84
CA LEU A 60 13.18 -2.30 -11.76
C LEU A 60 13.75 -2.23 -13.17
N ARG A 61 15.04 -2.54 -13.36
CA ARG A 61 15.74 -2.41 -14.65
C ARG A 61 14.99 -3.01 -15.85
N PRO A 62 14.31 -4.18 -15.74
CA PRO A 62 13.51 -4.72 -16.84
C PRO A 62 12.33 -3.83 -17.26
N ILE A 63 11.83 -2.99 -16.34
CA ILE A 63 10.67 -2.09 -16.51
C ILE A 63 11.14 -0.68 -16.91
N ILE A 64 12.08 -0.11 -16.14
CA ILE A 64 12.53 1.28 -16.31
C ILE A 64 13.64 1.44 -17.37
N GLY A 65 14.20 0.31 -17.81
CA GLY A 65 15.34 0.29 -18.74
C GLY A 65 16.59 0.96 -18.18
N ASP A 66 17.51 1.34 -19.06
CA ASP A 66 18.75 2.05 -18.73
C ASP A 66 18.60 3.58 -18.87
N LYS A 67 17.36 4.09 -18.78
CA LYS A 67 17.05 5.52 -18.94
C LYS A 67 17.47 6.31 -17.70
N GLU A 68 18.08 7.48 -17.91
CA GLU A 68 18.27 8.45 -16.82
C GLU A 68 16.96 9.17 -16.52
N TYR A 69 16.53 9.12 -15.26
CA TYR A 69 15.37 9.83 -14.75
C TYR A 69 15.78 11.09 -14.01
N THR A 70 14.98 12.15 -14.15
CA THR A 70 15.13 13.35 -13.33
C THR A 70 14.87 13.02 -11.86
N LYS A 71 15.27 13.93 -10.95
CA LYS A 71 14.97 13.78 -9.51
C LYS A 71 13.46 13.66 -9.25
N ALA A 72 12.65 14.48 -9.92
CA ALA A 72 11.20 14.46 -9.78
C ALA A 72 10.60 13.12 -10.26
N GLU A 73 11.03 12.60 -11.41
CA GLU A 73 10.55 11.31 -11.91
C GLU A 73 10.99 10.16 -10.99
N SER A 74 12.23 10.18 -10.51
CA SER A 74 12.73 9.20 -9.54
C SER A 74 11.93 9.22 -8.24
N PHE A 75 11.50 10.40 -7.80
CA PHE A 75 10.65 10.56 -6.62
C PHE A 75 9.25 9.96 -6.87
N GLN A 76 8.63 10.26 -8.01
CA GLN A 76 7.33 9.70 -8.37
C GLN A 76 7.36 8.17 -8.54
N ILE A 77 8.46 7.61 -9.05
CA ILE A 77 8.68 6.15 -9.09
C ILE A 77 8.61 5.59 -7.68
N LYS A 78 9.39 6.13 -6.74
CA LYS A 78 9.40 5.66 -5.34
C LYS A 78 8.02 5.74 -4.68
N ILE A 79 7.28 6.83 -4.88
CA ILE A 79 5.92 6.95 -4.35
C ILE A 79 5.00 5.86 -4.91
N LEU A 80 5.01 5.64 -6.23
CA LEU A 80 4.18 4.61 -6.85
C LEU A 80 4.51 3.21 -6.30
N MET A 81 5.80 2.90 -6.15
CA MET A 81 6.22 1.61 -5.60
C MET A 81 5.73 1.42 -4.17
N PHE A 82 5.86 2.46 -3.35
CA PHE A 82 5.43 2.44 -1.97
C PHE A 82 3.91 2.24 -1.87
N PHE A 83 3.16 2.98 -2.68
CA PHE A 83 1.71 2.84 -2.81
C PHE A 83 1.30 1.43 -3.25
N ALA A 84 1.97 0.86 -4.25
CA ALA A 84 1.71 -0.49 -4.73
C ALA A 84 1.99 -1.56 -3.66
N ALA A 85 3.07 -1.40 -2.89
CA ALA A 85 3.40 -2.29 -1.80
C ALA A 85 2.36 -2.26 -0.68
N GLU A 86 1.95 -1.06 -0.27
CA GLU A 86 0.89 -0.88 0.72
C GLU A 86 -0.45 -1.45 0.24
N TYR A 87 -0.78 -1.24 -1.03
CA TYR A 87 -1.96 -1.84 -1.67
C TYR A 87 -1.92 -3.36 -1.58
N GLN A 88 -0.78 -3.98 -1.88
CA GLN A 88 -0.63 -5.44 -1.87
C GLN A 88 -0.66 -6.01 -0.45
N LEU A 89 -0.07 -5.32 0.53
CA LEU A 89 -0.19 -5.67 1.95
C LEU A 89 -1.66 -5.68 2.39
N ASN A 90 -2.41 -4.64 2.02
CA ASN A 90 -3.84 -4.53 2.33
C ASN A 90 -4.69 -5.59 1.61
N SER A 91 -4.30 -5.99 0.40
CA SER A 91 -5.02 -6.99 -0.39
C SER A 91 -4.78 -8.42 0.13
N LEU A 92 -3.52 -8.77 0.41
CA LEU A 92 -3.10 -10.15 0.63
C LEU A 92 -3.03 -10.56 2.10
N LEU A 93 -2.73 -9.65 3.03
CA LEU A 93 -2.57 -10.06 4.43
C LEU A 93 -3.91 -10.48 5.05
N PRO A 94 -3.92 -11.56 5.86
CA PRO A 94 -5.16 -12.25 6.27
C PRO A 94 -6.17 -11.39 7.03
N ASN A 95 -5.70 -10.40 7.79
CA ASN A 95 -6.55 -9.57 8.65
C ASN A 95 -5.92 -8.20 8.91
N ASN A 96 -6.71 -7.28 9.47
CA ASN A 96 -6.31 -5.89 9.70
C ASN A 96 -5.18 -5.73 10.74
N ILE A 97 -5.06 -6.64 11.71
CA ILE A 97 -3.95 -6.59 12.69
C ILE A 97 -2.62 -6.78 11.95
N LEU A 98 -2.55 -7.79 11.08
CA LEU A 98 -1.36 -8.08 10.30
C LEU A 98 -1.07 -7.01 9.25
N ARG A 99 -2.12 -6.46 8.60
CA ARG A 99 -1.97 -5.33 7.66
C ARG A 99 -1.34 -4.13 8.35
N ASN A 100 -1.95 -3.67 9.44
CA ASN A 100 -1.49 -2.50 10.18
C ASN A 100 -0.09 -2.72 10.77
N THR A 101 0.22 -3.93 11.24
CA THR A 101 1.56 -4.24 11.79
C THR A 101 2.64 -4.11 10.72
N ALA A 102 2.41 -4.63 9.50
CA ALA A 102 3.38 -4.56 8.41
C ALA A 102 3.50 -3.14 7.88
N ILE A 103 2.37 -2.45 7.68
CA ILE A 103 2.35 -1.06 7.19
C ILE A 103 3.04 -0.14 8.19
N ASN A 104 2.75 -0.24 9.49
CA ASN A 104 3.41 0.59 10.49
C ASN A 104 4.93 0.34 10.49
N ALA A 105 5.37 -0.92 10.50
CA ALA A 105 6.80 -1.23 10.45
C ALA A 105 7.49 -0.70 9.18
N LEU A 106 6.78 -0.73 8.04
CA LEU A 106 7.26 -0.18 6.78
C LEU A 106 7.41 1.36 6.85
N TYR A 107 6.42 2.07 7.40
CA TYR A 107 6.46 3.52 7.55
C TYR A 107 7.48 3.96 8.61
N ASP A 108 7.57 3.26 9.74
CA ASP A 108 8.54 3.52 10.81
C ASP A 108 9.98 3.43 10.28
N ASP A 109 10.30 2.36 9.54
CA ASP A 109 11.64 2.19 8.95
C ASP A 109 11.98 3.28 7.92
N ILE A 110 11.01 3.73 7.12
CA ILE A 110 11.23 4.82 6.15
C ILE A 110 11.41 6.16 6.86
N HIS A 111 10.61 6.42 7.90
CA HIS A 111 10.76 7.61 8.73
C HIS A 111 12.17 7.67 9.34
N ASP A 112 12.62 6.57 9.93
CA ASP A 112 13.91 6.51 10.64
C ASP A 112 15.12 6.58 9.71
N LYS A 113 15.03 5.98 8.51
CA LYS A 113 16.18 5.80 7.60
C LYS A 113 16.21 6.78 6.42
N ALA A 114 15.09 7.42 6.11
CA ALA A 114 14.95 8.34 4.98
C ALA A 114 13.95 9.48 5.30
N GLU A 115 14.19 10.19 6.39
CA GLU A 115 13.34 11.27 6.90
C GLU A 115 12.96 12.31 5.83
N GLU A 116 13.91 12.72 4.98
CA GLU A 116 13.63 13.68 3.89
C GLU A 116 12.61 13.14 2.89
N PHE A 117 12.77 11.89 2.46
CA PHE A 117 11.81 11.22 1.59
C PHE A 117 10.46 11.09 2.30
N TYR A 118 10.46 10.66 3.57
CA TYR A 118 9.24 10.52 4.36
C TYR A 118 8.45 11.83 4.45
N LYS A 119 9.12 12.97 4.71
CA LYS A 119 8.47 14.28 4.80
C LYS A 119 7.86 14.71 3.47
N GLU A 120 8.61 14.59 2.38
CA GLU A 120 8.13 14.94 1.04
C GLU A 120 6.95 14.04 0.64
N PHE A 121 7.04 12.77 1.00
CA PHE A 121 6.01 11.77 0.78
C PHE A 121 4.74 11.98 1.63
N SER A 122 4.88 12.26 2.93
CA SER A 122 3.77 12.39 3.88
C SER A 122 2.93 13.64 3.64
N ASP A 123 3.56 14.70 3.17
CA ASP A 123 2.92 15.99 2.89
C ASP A 123 2.34 16.05 1.46
N GLY A 124 2.67 15.06 0.63
CA GLY A 124 2.30 14.96 -0.77
C GLY A 124 0.83 14.61 -1.03
N ALA A 125 0.26 15.19 -2.09
CA ALA A 125 -1.10 14.85 -2.56
C ALA A 125 -1.13 13.63 -3.49
N GLU A 126 0.04 13.17 -3.95
CA GLU A 126 0.27 12.08 -4.90
C GLU A 126 -0.48 10.80 -4.49
N TYR A 127 -0.39 10.43 -3.22
CA TYR A 127 -1.06 9.24 -2.67
C TYR A 127 -2.58 9.30 -2.82
N SER A 128 -3.18 10.47 -2.63
CA SER A 128 -4.62 10.66 -2.82
C SER A 128 -5.02 10.44 -4.28
N PHE A 129 -4.19 10.84 -5.23
CA PHE A 129 -4.46 10.59 -6.66
C PHE A 129 -4.39 9.10 -7.00
N TYR A 130 -3.44 8.36 -6.44
CA TYR A 130 -3.37 6.91 -6.63
C TYR A 130 -4.57 6.18 -5.99
N TYR A 131 -5.01 6.58 -4.79
CA TYR A 131 -6.25 6.04 -4.22
C TYR A 131 -7.48 6.32 -5.08
N LEU A 132 -7.56 7.48 -5.75
CA LEU A 132 -8.63 7.76 -6.70
C LEU A 132 -8.52 6.89 -7.95
N ALA A 133 -7.31 6.63 -8.44
CA ALA A 133 -7.06 5.78 -9.60
C ALA A 133 -7.50 4.32 -9.36
N VAL A 134 -7.23 3.74 -8.18
CA VAL A 134 -7.67 2.37 -7.84
C VAL A 134 -9.17 2.25 -7.58
N ARG A 135 -9.85 3.35 -7.23
CA ARG A 135 -11.30 3.35 -6.93
C ARG A 135 -12.18 3.40 -8.18
N LYS A 136 -11.63 3.76 -9.33
CA LYS A 136 -12.40 3.71 -10.57
C LYS A 136 -12.59 2.24 -10.95
N ASN A 137 -13.84 1.84 -11.22
CA ASN A 137 -14.23 0.44 -11.48
C ASN A 137 -13.84 -0.07 -12.88
N ASP A 138 -12.83 0.53 -13.51
CA ASP A 138 -12.24 0.17 -14.80
C ASP A 138 -10.80 -0.36 -14.59
N ASP A 139 -9.99 -0.40 -15.65
CA ASP A 139 -8.63 -0.94 -15.61
C ASP A 139 -7.73 -0.16 -14.64
N ILE A 140 -7.51 -0.72 -13.44
CA ILE A 140 -6.70 -0.12 -12.38
C ILE A 140 -5.29 0.16 -12.88
N SER A 141 -4.67 -0.78 -13.61
CA SER A 141 -3.29 -0.64 -14.09
C SER A 141 -3.19 0.56 -15.03
N GLN A 142 -4.10 0.65 -16.01
CA GLN A 142 -4.14 1.78 -16.93
C GLN A 142 -4.40 3.12 -16.21
N ASN A 143 -5.28 3.14 -15.21
CA ASN A 143 -5.54 4.34 -14.42
C ASN A 143 -4.33 4.80 -13.62
N ILE A 144 -3.62 3.87 -12.99
CA ILE A 144 -2.38 4.13 -12.27
C ILE A 144 -1.33 4.69 -13.22
N GLY A 145 -1.17 4.10 -14.41
CA GLY A 145 -0.27 4.59 -15.45
C GLY A 145 -0.55 6.04 -15.84
N LYS A 146 -1.80 6.34 -16.23
CA LYS A 146 -2.21 7.72 -16.57
C LYS A 146 -1.99 8.70 -15.42
N CYS A 147 -2.21 8.26 -14.19
CA CYS A 147 -1.97 9.06 -12.99
C CYS A 147 -0.47 9.34 -12.80
N PHE A 148 0.37 8.32 -12.89
CA PHE A 148 1.82 8.45 -12.76
C PHE A 148 2.39 9.40 -13.82
N SER A 149 1.92 9.29 -15.07
CA SER A 149 2.30 10.19 -16.16
C SER A 149 1.96 11.66 -15.88
N MET A 150 0.77 11.91 -15.32
CA MET A 150 0.37 13.23 -14.86
C MET A 150 1.26 13.75 -13.72
N LEU A 151 1.55 12.92 -12.70
CA LEU A 151 2.38 13.30 -11.55
C LEU A 151 3.85 13.54 -11.94
N CYS A 152 4.33 12.89 -12.99
CA CYS A 152 5.62 13.19 -13.62
C CYS A 152 5.62 14.48 -14.47
N GLY A 153 4.50 15.21 -14.53
CA GLY A 153 4.37 16.45 -15.30
C GLY A 153 4.32 16.26 -16.82
N LYS A 154 4.07 15.04 -17.31
CA LYS A 154 4.01 14.73 -18.76
C LYS A 154 2.59 14.82 -19.34
N GLY A 155 1.58 14.80 -18.47
CA GLY A 155 0.17 14.78 -18.85
C GLY A 155 -0.36 13.36 -19.10
N LYS A 156 -1.67 13.17 -18.92
CA LYS A 156 -2.31 11.83 -18.91
C LYS A 156 -2.22 11.07 -20.24
N GLU A 157 -2.12 11.79 -21.36
CA GLU A 157 -2.07 11.22 -22.71
C GLU A 157 -0.65 10.85 -23.16
N ASN A 158 0.36 11.07 -22.32
CA ASN A 158 1.71 10.62 -22.64
C ASN A 158 1.79 9.09 -22.45
N GLU A 159 1.76 8.37 -23.56
CA GLU A 159 1.73 6.90 -23.61
C GLU A 159 3.00 6.27 -23.01
N GLU A 160 4.18 6.86 -23.23
CA GLU A 160 5.45 6.34 -22.69
C GLU A 160 5.41 6.26 -21.17
N TYR A 161 5.04 7.36 -20.50
CA TYR A 161 4.98 7.41 -19.03
C TYR A 161 3.75 6.69 -18.49
N ALA A 162 2.64 6.65 -19.23
CA ALA A 162 1.47 5.88 -18.83
C ALA A 162 1.76 4.38 -18.82
N SER A 163 2.43 3.87 -19.85
CA SER A 163 2.89 2.47 -19.91
C SER A 163 3.90 2.20 -18.80
N LEU A 164 4.91 3.07 -18.63
CA LEU A 164 5.91 2.94 -17.56
C LEU A 164 5.26 2.82 -16.18
N GLY A 165 4.30 3.70 -15.85
CA GLY A 165 3.58 3.64 -14.58
C GLY A 165 2.75 2.37 -14.41
N SER A 166 2.16 1.85 -15.48
CA SER A 166 1.37 0.61 -15.47
C SER A 166 2.27 -0.62 -15.27
N GLU A 167 3.44 -0.64 -15.91
CA GLU A 167 4.44 -1.70 -15.76
C GLU A 167 5.07 -1.67 -14.36
N LEU A 168 5.41 -0.47 -13.85
CA LEU A 168 5.90 -0.30 -12.49
C LEU A 168 4.90 -0.82 -11.46
N TRP A 169 3.63 -0.44 -11.60
CA TRP A 169 2.55 -0.94 -10.76
C TRP A 169 2.51 -2.47 -10.78
N SER A 170 2.41 -3.06 -11.96
CA SER A 170 2.26 -4.51 -12.11
C SER A 170 3.47 -5.29 -11.58
N GLY A 171 4.68 -4.85 -11.92
CA GLY A 171 5.91 -5.51 -11.46
C GLY A 171 6.12 -5.41 -9.96
N VAL A 172 5.74 -4.30 -9.33
CA VAL A 172 5.81 -4.17 -7.87
C VAL A 172 4.77 -5.05 -7.17
N LEU A 173 3.55 -5.14 -7.71
CA LEU A 173 2.55 -6.04 -7.15
C LEU A 173 3.03 -7.50 -7.17
N GLU A 174 3.60 -7.94 -8.30
CA GLU A 174 4.16 -9.29 -8.45
C GLU A 174 5.30 -9.55 -7.46
N GLU A 175 6.29 -8.66 -7.40
CA GLU A 175 7.44 -8.79 -6.48
C GLU A 175 6.99 -8.81 -5.01
N VAL A 176 6.10 -7.89 -4.62
CA VAL A 176 5.61 -7.81 -3.24
C VAL A 176 4.77 -9.03 -2.90
N GLU A 177 3.97 -9.54 -3.84
CA GLU A 177 3.25 -10.80 -3.66
C GLU A 177 4.19 -11.98 -3.43
N GLU A 178 5.24 -12.12 -4.24
CA GLU A 178 6.24 -13.18 -4.05
C GLU A 178 6.90 -13.08 -2.66
N ILE A 179 7.27 -11.87 -2.26
CA ILE A 179 7.85 -11.63 -0.93
C ILE A 179 6.87 -12.06 0.15
N ILE A 180 5.61 -11.60 0.10
CA ILE A 180 4.58 -11.95 1.11
C ILE A 180 4.39 -13.47 1.18
N ARG A 181 4.33 -14.16 0.03
CA ARG A 181 4.15 -15.62 -0.01
C ARG A 181 5.29 -16.37 0.70
N ARG A 182 6.53 -15.87 0.66
CA ARG A 182 7.69 -16.46 1.36
C ARG A 182 7.61 -16.38 2.88
N TYR A 183 6.78 -15.49 3.44
CA TYR A 183 6.58 -15.41 4.90
C TYR A 183 5.59 -16.48 5.43
N GLU A 184 4.86 -17.17 4.55
CA GLU A 184 3.98 -18.29 4.90
C GLU A 184 3.03 -17.96 6.06
N PHE A 185 2.25 -16.89 5.92
CA PHE A 185 1.29 -16.49 6.95
C PHE A 185 0.22 -17.57 7.16
N VAL A 186 -0.05 -17.88 8.43
CA VAL A 186 -1.18 -18.74 8.78
C VAL A 186 -2.48 -17.99 8.43
N GLY A 187 -3.36 -18.63 7.65
CA GLY A 187 -4.65 -18.04 7.24
C GLY A 187 -4.61 -17.21 5.95
N MET A 188 -3.49 -17.20 5.23
CA MET A 188 -3.42 -16.57 3.91
C MET A 188 -4.25 -17.36 2.89
N LYS A 189 -5.02 -16.66 2.04
CA LYS A 189 -5.76 -17.29 0.94
C LYS A 189 -4.75 -17.81 -0.09
N LYS A 190 -4.94 -19.06 -0.54
CA LYS A 190 -4.09 -19.70 -1.56
C LYS A 190 -4.32 -19.09 -2.93
#